data_AF-A0AAV0Y9S1-F1
#
_entry.id   AF-A0AAV0Y9S1-F1
#
_cell.length_a   1.000
_cell.length_b   1.000
_cell.length_c   1.000
_cell.angle_alpha   90.00
_cell.angle_beta   90.00
_cell.angle_gamma   90.00
#
_symmetry.space_group_name_H-M   'P 1'
#
loop_
_entity.id
_entity.type
_entity.pdbx_description
1 polymer ?
#
loop_
_entity_poly.entity_id
_entity_poly.type
_entity_poly.pdbx_seq_one_letter_code
_entity_poly.pdbx_strand_id
1 'polypeptide(L)'
;MPSTKCSVLGCTSKEKKHVFPNTDGDYKIWLECCNNEKLFKMDKSLVRKRYAVCHIHFDKSCESPGTSKLKKCSLPTLNLSKSNNTIKY
;
A
#
# COMPACT_ATOMS: atom_id res chain seq x y z
N MET A 1 8.52 -4.08 -14.83
CA MET A 1 8.74 -3.14 -13.71
C MET A 1 7.37 -2.69 -13.21
N PRO A 2 7.14 -2.63 -11.89
CA PRO A 2 5.93 -2.02 -11.34
C PRO A 2 5.86 -0.54 -11.72
N SER A 3 4.64 -0.02 -11.86
CA SER A 3 4.39 1.33 -12.34
C SER A 3 5.05 2.38 -11.43
N THR A 4 5.43 3.50 -12.01
CA THR A 4 6.05 4.61 -11.28
C THR A 4 5.05 5.38 -10.41
N LYS A 5 3.75 5.10 -10.55
CA LYS A 5 2.67 5.67 -9.75
C LYS A 5 2.37 4.78 -8.54
N CYS A 6 2.10 5.43 -7.40
CA CYS A 6 1.58 4.74 -6.23
C CYS A 6 0.20 4.16 -6.51
N SER A 7 -0.10 3.01 -5.93
CA SER A 7 -1.39 2.33 -6.08
C SER A 7 -2.49 2.96 -5.21
N VAL A 8 -2.07 3.69 -4.19
CA VAL A 8 -2.92 4.48 -3.31
C VAL A 8 -3.59 5.60 -4.10
N LEU A 9 -4.92 5.67 -4.00
CA LEU A 9 -5.72 6.74 -4.61
C LEU A 9 -5.30 8.11 -4.07
N GLY A 10 -4.93 9.03 -4.97
CA GLY A 10 -4.53 10.39 -4.61
C GLY A 10 -3.06 10.55 -4.18
N CYS A 11 -2.26 9.47 -4.14
CA CYS A 11 -0.85 9.60 -3.80
C CYS A 11 -0.01 10.09 -5.00
N THR A 12 0.67 11.21 -4.81
CA THR A 12 1.60 11.83 -5.78
C THR A 12 3.08 11.65 -5.41
N SER A 13 3.35 10.88 -4.36
CA SER A 13 4.71 10.69 -3.83
C SER A 13 5.59 9.89 -4.78
N LYS A 14 6.85 10.33 -4.90
CA LYS A 14 7.86 9.68 -5.74
C LYS A 14 8.82 8.78 -4.95
N GLU A 15 8.57 8.64 -3.66
CA GLU A 15 9.33 7.80 -2.73
C GLU A 15 9.46 6.35 -3.19
N LYS A 16 10.35 5.63 -2.50
CA LYS A 16 10.57 4.19 -2.68
C LYS A 16 9.25 3.44 -2.60
N LYS A 17 9.08 2.40 -3.41
CA LYS A 17 7.82 1.67 -3.52
C LYS A 17 8.01 0.21 -3.19
N HIS A 18 7.02 -0.35 -2.53
CA HIS A 18 6.96 -1.76 -2.16
C HIS A 18 5.86 -2.45 -2.95
N VAL A 19 6.20 -3.60 -3.54
CA VAL A 19 5.22 -4.44 -4.22
C VAL A 19 4.28 -5.07 -3.18
N PHE A 20 3.07 -5.40 -3.63
CA PHE A 20 2.08 -6.03 -2.77
C PHE A 20 2.60 -7.35 -2.16
N PRO A 21 2.19 -7.69 -0.92
CA PRO A 21 2.60 -8.91 -0.23
C PRO A 21 2.09 -10.17 -0.93
N ASN A 22 2.69 -11.32 -0.62
CA ASN A 22 2.30 -12.60 -1.24
C ASN A 22 1.24 -13.32 -0.39
N THR A 23 1.12 -12.95 0.87
CA THR A 23 0.08 -13.45 1.78
C THR A 23 -1.27 -12.87 1.37
N ASP A 24 -2.29 -13.70 1.23
CA ASP A 24 -3.64 -13.26 0.83
C ASP A 24 -4.30 -12.33 1.87
N GLY A 25 -4.05 -12.58 3.17
CA GLY A 25 -4.52 -11.71 4.25
C GLY A 25 -3.96 -10.29 4.14
N ASP A 26 -2.64 -10.16 4.12
CA ASP A 26 -1.97 -8.86 3.96
C ASP A 26 -2.34 -8.19 2.63
N TYR A 27 -2.46 -8.97 1.55
CA TYR A 27 -2.81 -8.48 0.22
C TYR A 27 -4.17 -7.80 0.21
N LYS A 28 -5.18 -8.44 0.80
CA LYS A 28 -6.54 -7.89 0.88
C LYS A 28 -6.56 -6.58 1.67
N ILE A 29 -5.86 -6.52 2.80
CA ILE A 29 -5.76 -5.29 3.60
C ILE A 29 -5.09 -4.18 2.80
N TRP A 30 -4.01 -4.48 2.08
CA TRP A 30 -3.35 -3.49 1.22
C TRP A 30 -4.27 -2.96 0.11
N LEU A 31 -5.13 -3.80 -0.47
CA LEU A 31 -6.12 -3.36 -1.47
C LEU A 31 -7.12 -2.38 -0.85
N GLU A 32 -7.63 -2.71 0.35
CA GLU A 32 -8.56 -1.86 1.09
C GLU A 32 -7.93 -0.51 1.45
N CYS A 33 -6.69 -0.50 1.93
CA CYS A 33 -5.95 0.74 2.22
C CYS A 33 -5.61 1.58 0.98
N CYS A 34 -5.42 0.95 -0.18
CA CYS A 34 -5.19 1.70 -1.43
C CYS A 34 -6.45 2.43 -1.90
N ASN A 35 -7.64 2.00 -1.45
CA ASN A 35 -8.95 2.49 -1.85
C ASN A 35 -9.07 2.64 -3.38
N ASN A 36 -8.62 1.61 -4.10
CA ASN A 36 -8.52 1.63 -5.56
C ASN A 36 -9.22 0.41 -6.15
N GLU A 37 -10.47 0.60 -6.58
CA GLU A 37 -11.35 -0.43 -7.12
C GLU A 37 -10.73 -1.20 -8.30
N LYS A 38 -9.81 -0.58 -9.04
CA LYS A 38 -9.11 -1.23 -10.16
C LYS A 38 -8.26 -2.40 -9.69
N LEU A 39 -7.66 -2.29 -8.50
CA LEU A 39 -6.82 -3.34 -7.94
C LEU A 39 -7.65 -4.55 -7.50
N PHE A 40 -8.86 -4.32 -6.99
CA PHE A 40 -9.80 -5.39 -6.61
C PHE A 40 -10.27 -6.23 -7.80
N LYS A 41 -10.38 -5.63 -8.98
CA LYS A 41 -10.78 -6.32 -10.22
C LYS A 41 -9.60 -7.00 -10.94
N MET A 42 -8.37 -6.84 -10.45
CA MET A 42 -7.16 -7.37 -11.09
C MET A 42 -6.61 -8.60 -10.39
N ASP A 43 -5.95 -9.45 -11.17
CA ASP A 43 -5.26 -10.63 -10.67
C ASP A 43 -4.06 -10.24 -9.80
N LYS A 44 -3.87 -10.93 -8.67
CA LYS A 44 -2.78 -10.70 -7.70
C LYS A 44 -1.40 -10.71 -8.35
N SER A 45 -1.16 -11.59 -9.31
CA SER A 45 0.12 -11.67 -10.03
C SER A 45 0.36 -10.39 -10.86
N LEU A 46 -0.69 -9.91 -11.53
CA LEU A 46 -0.65 -8.70 -12.34
C LEU A 46 -0.53 -7.45 -11.45
N VAL A 47 -1.23 -7.42 -10.32
CA VAL A 47 -1.11 -6.37 -9.31
C VAL A 47 0.33 -6.27 -8.81
N ARG A 48 0.92 -7.37 -8.34
CA ARG A 48 2.32 -7.37 -7.89
C ARG A 48 3.32 -6.95 -8.98
N LYS A 49 3.02 -7.25 -10.24
CA LYS A 49 3.91 -6.93 -11.38
C LYS A 49 3.79 -5.48 -11.86
N ARG A 50 2.60 -4.89 -11.76
CA ARG A 50 2.30 -3.54 -12.28
C ARG A 50 2.08 -2.47 -11.22
N TYR A 51 1.85 -2.83 -9.97
CA TYR A 51 1.42 -1.91 -8.92
C TYR A 51 2.31 -2.03 -7.68
N ALA A 52 2.53 -0.90 -7.04
CA ALA A 52 3.32 -0.78 -5.82
C ALA A 52 2.80 0.36 -4.94
N VAL A 53 3.09 0.31 -3.65
CA VAL A 53 2.68 1.30 -2.65
C VAL A 53 3.91 2.04 -2.17
N CYS A 54 3.85 3.38 -2.12
CA CYS A 54 4.96 4.19 -1.63
C CYS A 54 5.26 3.90 -0.16
N HIS A 55 6.55 3.94 0.17
CA HIS A 55 7.07 3.63 1.49
C HIS A 55 6.50 4.55 2.58
N ILE A 56 6.19 5.79 2.24
CA ILE A 56 5.54 6.77 3.14
C ILE A 56 4.21 6.29 3.73
N HIS A 57 3.55 5.30 3.14
CA HIS A 57 2.29 4.76 3.66
C HIS A 57 2.50 3.71 4.75
N PHE A 58 3.75 3.32 4.99
CA PHE A 58 4.14 2.37 6.01
C PHE A 58 4.81 3.13 7.16
N ASP A 59 4.59 2.65 8.38
CA ASP A 59 5.34 3.15 9.52
C ASP A 59 6.81 2.73 9.41
N LYS A 60 7.73 3.56 9.90
CA LYS A 60 9.16 3.21 9.93
C LYS A 60 9.42 1.92 10.72
N SER A 61 8.56 1.62 11.70
CA SER A 61 8.62 0.39 12.50
C SER A 61 8.34 -0.88 11.68
N CYS A 62 7.63 -0.75 10.55
CA CYS A 62 7.28 -1.81 9.62
C CYS A 62 8.43 -2.21 8.69
N GLU A 63 9.55 -1.47 8.69
CA GLU A 63 10.75 -1.83 7.94
C GLU A 63 11.60 -2.85 8.71
N SER A 64 12.15 -3.81 7.99
CA SER A 64 13.11 -4.75 8.57
C SER A 64 14.47 -4.06 8.69
N PRO A 65 15.12 -4.05 9.87
CA PRO A 65 16.44 -3.45 10.01
C PRO A 65 17.43 -4.14 9.05
N GLY A 66 18.18 -3.34 8.30
CA GLY A 66 19.18 -3.84 7.35
C GLY A 66 18.64 -4.39 6.02
N THR A 67 17.32 -4.47 5.82
CA THR A 67 16.74 -4.79 4.51
C THR A 67 15.71 -3.78 4.09
N SER A 68 15.78 -3.39 2.82
CA SER A 68 14.80 -2.54 2.15
C SER A 68 13.41 -3.18 1.99
N LYS A 69 13.09 -4.22 2.78
CA LYS A 69 11.87 -5.01 2.74
C LYS A 69 11.02 -4.69 3.96
N LEU A 70 9.72 -4.59 3.72
CA LEU A 70 8.74 -4.55 4.79
C LEU A 70 8.74 -5.88 5.56
N LYS A 71 8.61 -5.79 6.88
CA LYS A 71 8.38 -6.95 7.75
C LYS A 71 7.11 -7.70 7.31
N LYS A 72 7.05 -8.98 7.67
CA LYS A 72 5.83 -9.78 7.50
C LYS A 72 4.71 -9.12 8.34
N CYS A 73 3.50 -9.03 7.80
CA CYS A 73 2.37 -8.31 8.41
C CYS A 73 2.52 -6.79 8.49
N SER A 74 3.45 -6.19 7.73
CA SER A 74 3.48 -4.74 7.56
C SER A 74 2.32 -4.28 6.69
N LEU A 75 1.44 -3.47 7.28
CA LEU A 75 0.24 -2.95 6.64
C LEU A 75 0.42 -1.45 6.39
N PRO A 76 -0.08 -0.92 5.26
CA PRO A 76 -0.09 0.51 5.00
C PRO A 76 -1.14 1.16 5.89
N THR A 77 -0.75 1.54 7.11
CA THR A 77 -1.63 2.19 8.09
C THR A 77 -2.01 3.61 7.71
N LEU A 78 -1.23 4.27 6.84
CA LEU A 78 -1.34 5.71 6.62
C LEU A 78 -2.39 6.13 5.58
N ASN A 79 -3.23 5.20 5.10
CA ASN A 79 -4.15 5.52 4.01
C ASN A 79 -5.56 4.93 4.18
N LEU A 80 -6.04 4.86 5.42
CA LEU A 80 -7.46 5.08 5.63
C LEU A 80 -7.77 6.44 5.04
N SER A 81 -8.69 6.51 4.09
CA SER A 81 -9.20 7.78 3.61
C SER A 81 -9.41 8.66 4.83
N LYS A 82 -8.92 9.91 4.78
CA LYS A 82 -9.57 10.98 5.53
C LYS A 82 -11.00 11.07 5.01
N SER A 83 -11.83 10.08 5.30
CA SER A 83 -13.25 10.29 5.48
C SER A 83 -13.27 11.27 6.63
N ASN A 84 -13.55 12.52 6.29
CA ASN A 84 -13.66 13.65 7.19
C ASN A 84 -14.57 13.31 8.38
N ASN A 85 -14.09 12.58 9.38
CA ASN A 85 -14.64 12.64 10.71
C ASN A 85 -14.15 13.94 11.32
N THR A 86 -14.77 15.01 10.81
CA THR A 86 -15.09 16.19 11.60
C THR A 86 -15.93 15.72 12.78
N ILE A 87 -15.29 15.11 13.77
CA ILE A 87 -15.84 15.11 15.10
C ILE A 87 -15.64 16.54 15.60
N LYS A 88 -16.62 17.37 15.25
CA LYS A 88 -16.95 18.58 16.01
C LYS A 88 -17.83 18.11 17.17
N TYR A 89 -17.24 17.96 18.35
CA TYR A 89 -17.94 18.26 19.60
C TYR A 89 -16.96 19.05 20.47
#